data_AF-A0A9D9CVN9-F1
#
_entry.id   AF-A0A9D9CVN9-F1
#
_cell.length_a   1.000
_cell.length_b   1.000
_cell.length_c   1.000
_cell.angle_alpha   90.00
_cell.angle_beta   90.00
_cell.angle_gamma   90.00
#
_symmetry.space_group_name_H-M   'P 1'
#
loop_
_entity.id
_entity.type
_entity.pdbx_description
1 polymer ?
#
loop_
_entity_poly.entity_id
_entity_poly.type
_entity_poly.pdbx_seq_one_letter_code
_entity_poly.pdbx_strand_id
1 'polypeptide(L)'
;MKTLLYIHGMGGGGDSRIPRELSELIPELRTVVRTYSFDPEVGYRQIQAWMQELQPSLVVGESLGASQTLRVRGVPHILVSPALGAPENLYRRAWIARFALGRWLLHKKFPVKEGDRQELIFTYPVMSRYRDHWARAQSTAREELAAGGYFFAFFGRYDHFMRSGVVKISAWEELFGKDSYRIYDGSHFMEEEYVASLLVPKIREVLALQK
;
A
#
# COMPACT_ATOMS: atom_id res chain seq x y z
N MET A 1 -15.01 -4.00 18.96
CA MET A 1 -14.28 -4.78 17.95
C MET A 1 -13.30 -3.83 17.27
N LYS A 2 -12.00 -4.16 17.21
CA LYS A 2 -11.02 -3.32 16.49
C LYS A 2 -11.23 -3.48 14.98
N THR A 3 -10.86 -2.44 14.23
CA THR A 3 -10.98 -2.43 12.76
C THR A 3 -9.60 -2.28 12.13
N LEU A 4 -9.29 -3.10 11.13
CA LEU A 4 -8.11 -2.98 10.28
C LEU A 4 -8.56 -2.48 8.90
N LEU A 5 -8.03 -1.35 8.45
CA LEU A 5 -8.23 -0.86 7.08
C LEU A 5 -7.07 -1.34 6.19
N TYR A 6 -7.39 -2.18 5.21
CA TYR A 6 -6.43 -2.69 4.24
C TYR A 6 -6.47 -1.85 2.96
N ILE A 7 -5.33 -1.27 2.59
CA ILE A 7 -5.13 -0.43 1.41
C ILE A 7 -4.34 -1.26 0.38
N HIS A 8 -5.05 -1.75 -0.62
CA HIS A 8 -4.51 -2.69 -1.62
C HIS A 8 -3.49 -2.06 -2.57
N GLY A 9 -2.70 -2.90 -3.25
CA GLY A 9 -1.76 -2.48 -4.29
C GLY A 9 -2.39 -2.00 -5.61
N MET A 10 -1.56 -1.65 -6.59
CA MET A 10 -2.02 -1.21 -7.92
C MET A 10 -2.88 -2.30 -8.58
N GLY A 11 -4.13 -1.96 -8.95
CA GLY A 11 -5.05 -2.91 -9.59
C GLY A 11 -5.60 -3.98 -8.65
N GLY A 12 -5.32 -3.89 -7.34
CA GLY A 12 -6.03 -4.62 -6.30
C GLY A 12 -7.44 -4.06 -6.09
N GLY A 13 -8.17 -4.57 -5.11
CA GLY A 13 -9.50 -4.06 -4.78
C GLY A 13 -10.14 -4.82 -3.61
N GLY A 14 -11.46 -4.76 -3.49
CA GLY A 14 -12.20 -5.40 -2.40
C GLY A 14 -12.13 -6.93 -2.40
N ASP A 15 -11.79 -7.54 -3.53
CA ASP A 15 -11.56 -8.97 -3.71
C ASP A 15 -10.06 -9.36 -3.62
N SER A 16 -9.24 -8.53 -2.97
CA SER A 16 -7.84 -8.85 -2.68
C SER A 16 -7.69 -10.04 -1.73
N ARG A 17 -6.67 -10.87 -1.96
CA ARG A 17 -6.45 -12.14 -1.23
C ARG A 17 -6.11 -11.95 0.24
N ILE A 18 -5.11 -11.13 0.56
CA ILE A 18 -4.64 -10.93 1.94
C ILE A 18 -5.76 -10.49 2.89
N PRO A 19 -6.60 -9.46 2.59
CA PRO A 19 -7.67 -9.08 3.50
C PRO A 19 -8.73 -10.18 3.70
N ARG A 20 -8.97 -11.04 2.69
CA ARG A 20 -9.82 -12.23 2.85
C ARG A 20 -9.19 -13.21 3.85
N GLU A 21 -7.91 -13.57 3.65
CA GLU A 21 -7.18 -14.46 4.56
C GLU A 21 -7.10 -13.90 5.99
N LEU A 22 -6.88 -12.59 6.15
CA LEU A 22 -6.89 -11.95 7.46
C LEU A 22 -8.25 -12.06 8.16
N SER A 23 -9.35 -11.99 7.40
CA SER A 23 -10.71 -12.14 7.94
C SER A 23 -10.98 -13.57 8.42
N GLU A 24 -10.37 -14.56 7.78
CA GLU A 24 -10.47 -15.97 8.14
C GLU A 24 -9.56 -16.33 9.33
N LEU A 25 -8.32 -15.81 9.34
CA LEU A 25 -7.30 -16.10 10.34
C LEU A 25 -7.44 -15.30 11.65
N ILE A 26 -8.09 -14.13 11.60
CA ILE A 26 -8.33 -13.24 12.74
C ILE A 26 -9.82 -12.81 12.76
N PRO A 27 -10.77 -13.73 12.98
CA PRO A 27 -12.20 -13.43 12.92
C PRO A 27 -12.66 -12.38 13.94
N GLU A 28 -11.92 -12.18 15.03
CA GLU A 28 -12.15 -11.16 16.04
C GLU A 28 -11.81 -9.72 15.59
N LEU A 29 -11.10 -9.58 14.47
CA LEU A 29 -10.68 -8.31 13.88
C LEU A 29 -11.51 -8.00 12.64
N ARG A 30 -12.17 -6.83 12.63
CA ARG A 30 -12.90 -6.39 11.44
C ARG A 30 -11.92 -5.92 10.38
N THR A 31 -11.61 -6.78 9.41
CA THR A 31 -10.80 -6.41 8.25
C THR A 31 -11.69 -5.78 7.19
N VAL A 32 -11.36 -4.55 6.79
CA VAL A 32 -12.08 -3.80 5.74
C VAL A 32 -11.12 -3.50 4.61
N VAL A 33 -11.50 -3.88 3.39
CA VAL A 33 -10.85 -3.46 2.15
C VAL A 33 -11.92 -2.83 1.25
N ARG A 34 -11.55 -1.76 0.55
CA ARG A 34 -12.42 -1.07 -0.42
C ARG A 34 -11.58 -0.67 -1.62
N THR A 35 -12.18 -0.77 -2.80
CA THR A 35 -11.54 -0.30 -4.03
C THR A 35 -11.54 1.22 -4.07
N TYR A 36 -10.35 1.82 -4.23
CA TYR A 36 -10.17 3.26 -4.37
C TYR A 36 -9.68 3.63 -5.77
N SER A 37 -9.85 4.90 -6.13
CA SER A 37 -9.43 5.46 -7.42
C SER A 37 -7.91 5.35 -7.64
N PHE A 38 -7.51 4.97 -8.86
CA PHE A 38 -6.10 5.01 -9.27
C PHE A 38 -5.55 6.45 -9.32
N ASP A 39 -6.40 7.48 -9.48
CA ASP A 39 -5.95 8.85 -9.26
C ASP A 39 -5.51 9.04 -7.80
N PRO A 40 -4.24 9.40 -7.55
CA PRO A 40 -3.69 9.38 -6.20
C PRO A 40 -4.32 10.41 -5.27
N GLU A 41 -4.83 11.54 -5.78
CA GLU A 41 -5.48 12.55 -4.95
C GLU A 41 -6.94 12.21 -4.67
N VAL A 42 -7.66 11.62 -5.64
CA VAL A 42 -9.01 11.10 -5.41
C VAL A 42 -8.97 9.92 -4.44
N GLY A 43 -8.05 8.98 -4.66
CA GLY A 43 -7.84 7.84 -3.77
C GLY A 43 -7.52 8.26 -2.34
N TYR A 44 -6.67 9.27 -2.16
CA TYR A 44 -6.37 9.82 -0.84
C TYR A 44 -7.63 10.37 -0.15
N ARG A 45 -8.47 11.14 -0.85
CA ARG A 45 -9.71 11.68 -0.28
C ARG A 45 -10.69 10.58 0.13
N GLN A 46 -10.81 9.54 -0.69
CA GLN A 46 -11.64 8.38 -0.37
C GLN A 46 -11.13 7.67 0.89
N ILE A 47 -9.81 7.44 0.98
CA ILE A 47 -9.18 6.81 2.14
C ILE A 47 -9.34 7.69 3.39
N GLN A 48 -9.19 9.00 3.29
CA GLN A 48 -9.44 9.93 4.41
C GLN A 48 -10.89 9.87 4.89
N ALA A 49 -11.87 9.80 3.97
CA ALA A 49 -13.26 9.60 4.35
C ALA A 49 -13.46 8.26 5.08
N TRP A 50 -12.80 7.19 4.63
CA TRP A 50 -12.85 5.88 5.30
C TRP A 50 -12.18 5.89 6.67
N MET A 51 -11.10 6.64 6.85
CA MET A 51 -10.49 6.83 8.17
C MET A 51 -11.46 7.47 9.16
N GLN A 52 -12.25 8.45 8.71
CA GLN A 52 -13.28 9.09 9.54
C GLN A 52 -14.47 8.17 9.81
N GLU A 53 -14.94 7.45 8.79
CA GLU A 53 -16.10 6.55 8.89
C GLU A 53 -15.80 5.31 9.74
N LEU A 54 -14.66 4.66 9.51
CA LEU A 54 -14.34 3.35 10.06
C LEU A 54 -13.55 3.43 11.37
N GLN A 55 -12.90 4.58 11.63
CA GLN A 55 -11.99 4.80 12.76
C GLN A 55 -11.08 3.59 13.03
N PRO A 56 -10.28 3.15 12.02
CA PRO A 56 -9.51 1.93 12.14
C PRO A 56 -8.46 2.05 13.23
N SER A 57 -8.21 0.95 13.93
CA SER A 57 -7.14 0.85 14.92
C SER A 57 -5.79 0.57 14.25
N LEU A 58 -5.77 0.10 13.01
CA LEU A 58 -4.56 -0.25 12.27
C LEU A 58 -4.81 -0.09 10.77
N VAL A 59 -3.79 0.35 10.04
CA VAL A 59 -3.80 0.34 8.58
C VAL A 59 -2.74 -0.61 8.06
N VAL A 60 -3.12 -1.44 7.09
CA VAL A 60 -2.19 -2.29 6.34
C VAL A 60 -2.11 -1.80 4.90
N GLY A 61 -0.91 -1.52 4.40
CA GLY A 61 -0.68 -1.07 3.02
C GLY A 61 0.08 -2.09 2.19
N GLU A 62 -0.34 -2.33 0.96
CA GLU A 62 0.33 -3.27 0.05
C GLU A 62 0.89 -2.56 -1.18
N SER A 63 2.13 -2.87 -1.59
CA SER A 63 2.68 -2.45 -2.88
C SER A 63 2.52 -0.94 -3.12
N LEU A 64 1.91 -0.50 -4.23
CA LEU A 64 1.65 0.92 -4.53
C LEU A 64 0.71 1.58 -3.50
N GLY A 65 -0.17 0.80 -2.87
CA GLY A 65 -1.05 1.23 -1.77
C GLY A 65 -0.27 1.81 -0.59
N ALA A 66 1.00 1.40 -0.43
CA ALA A 66 1.91 2.01 0.54
C ALA A 66 1.98 3.53 0.45
N SER A 67 1.98 4.10 -0.77
CA SER A 67 2.04 5.55 -0.95
C SER A 67 0.80 6.27 -0.39
N GLN A 68 -0.36 5.62 -0.43
CA GLN A 68 -1.59 6.11 0.19
C GLN A 68 -1.58 5.90 1.70
N THR A 69 -1.18 4.71 2.13
CA THR A 69 -1.04 4.33 3.55
C THR A 69 -0.16 5.30 4.31
N LEU A 70 0.98 5.69 3.74
CA LEU A 70 1.91 6.63 4.37
C LEU A 70 1.40 8.07 4.49
N ARG A 71 0.23 8.41 3.91
CA ARG A 71 -0.45 9.70 4.12
C ARG A 71 -1.48 9.66 5.25
N VAL A 72 -1.71 8.50 5.85
CA VAL A 72 -2.61 8.33 6.99
C VAL A 72 -1.86 8.69 8.28
N ARG A 73 -2.59 9.23 9.27
CA ARG A 73 -2.07 9.69 10.55
C ARG A 73 -2.85 9.10 11.71
N GLY A 74 -2.25 9.10 12.90
CA GLY A 74 -2.89 8.78 14.17
C GLY A 74 -3.14 7.29 14.41
N VAL A 75 -2.59 6.42 13.56
CA VAL A 75 -2.75 4.96 13.64
C VAL A 75 -1.43 4.28 13.26
N PRO A 76 -1.13 3.10 13.81
CA PRO A 76 0.02 2.33 13.39
C PRO A 76 -0.14 1.83 11.94
N HIS A 77 0.99 1.63 11.27
CA HIS A 77 1.05 1.17 9.89
C HIS A 77 1.88 -0.11 9.79
N ILE A 78 1.32 -1.13 9.14
CA ILE A 78 2.07 -2.29 8.67
C ILE A 78 2.04 -2.29 7.15
N LEU A 79 3.18 -2.47 6.49
CA LEU A 79 3.28 -2.47 5.03
C LEU A 79 3.79 -3.80 4.50
N VAL A 80 3.18 -4.28 3.42
CA VAL A 80 3.56 -5.50 2.72
C VAL A 80 4.14 -5.12 1.36
N SER A 81 5.42 -5.43 1.18
CA SER A 81 6.20 -5.16 -0.03
C SER A 81 6.02 -3.72 -0.57
N PRO A 82 6.24 -2.68 0.28
CA PRO A 82 5.91 -1.31 -0.10
C PRO A 82 6.68 -0.85 -1.34
N ALA A 83 5.94 -0.46 -2.38
CA ALA A 83 6.49 -0.07 -3.68
C ALA A 83 6.86 1.42 -3.70
N LEU A 84 7.79 1.83 -2.82
CA LEU A 84 8.16 3.23 -2.62
C LEU A 84 8.73 3.92 -3.88
N GLY A 85 9.24 3.16 -4.84
CA GLY A 85 9.70 3.67 -6.14
C GLY A 85 8.62 3.72 -7.23
N ALA A 86 7.46 3.10 -7.01
CA ALA A 86 6.37 3.09 -7.99
C ALA A 86 5.81 4.49 -8.32
N PRO A 87 5.57 5.40 -7.34
CA PRO A 87 5.04 6.73 -7.65
C PRO A 87 5.94 7.52 -8.61
N GLU A 88 7.25 7.50 -8.37
CA GLU A 88 8.24 8.14 -9.25
C GLU A 88 8.29 7.45 -10.62
N ASN A 89 8.16 6.13 -10.68
CA ASN A 89 8.09 5.39 -11.95
C ASN A 89 6.87 5.79 -12.78
N LEU A 90 5.70 5.93 -12.14
CA LEU A 90 4.47 6.40 -12.78
C LEU A 90 4.62 7.84 -13.30
N TYR A 91 5.16 8.74 -12.48
CA TYR A 91 5.45 10.11 -12.89
C TYR A 91 6.38 10.15 -14.12
N ARG A 92 7.50 9.42 -14.10
CA ARG A 92 8.45 9.35 -15.23
C ARG A 92 7.84 8.81 -16.51
N ARG A 93 6.81 7.97 -16.41
CA ARG A 93 6.08 7.42 -17.57
C ARG A 93 4.88 8.26 -17.98
N ALA A 94 4.50 9.29 -17.22
CA ALA A 94 3.30 10.09 -17.48
C ALA A 94 3.30 10.69 -18.89
N TRP A 95 4.46 11.13 -19.40
CA TRP A 95 4.56 11.72 -20.74
C TRP A 95 4.12 10.76 -21.86
N ILE A 96 4.32 9.44 -21.70
CA ILE A 96 3.88 8.42 -22.66
C ILE A 96 2.34 8.43 -22.76
N ALA A 97 1.66 8.65 -21.63
CA ALA A 97 0.20 8.71 -21.57
C ALA A 97 -0.41 9.96 -22.23
N ARG A 98 0.39 10.92 -22.72
CA ARG A 98 -0.10 12.01 -23.56
C ARG A 98 -0.52 11.51 -24.94
N PHE A 99 0.13 10.48 -25.45
CA PHE A 99 -0.11 9.91 -26.77
C PHE A 99 -1.12 8.76 -26.71
N ALA A 100 -2.03 8.69 -27.68
CA ALA A 100 -3.05 7.64 -27.74
C ALA A 100 -2.45 6.23 -27.79
N LEU A 101 -1.40 6.04 -28.60
CA LEU A 101 -0.66 4.77 -28.68
C LEU A 101 -0.01 4.40 -27.34
N GLY A 102 0.54 5.38 -26.63
CA GLY A 102 1.14 5.17 -25.31
C GLY A 102 0.13 4.73 -24.26
N ARG A 103 -1.05 5.38 -24.23
CA ARG A 103 -2.17 4.95 -23.37
C ARG A 103 -2.63 3.54 -23.71
N TRP A 104 -2.81 3.24 -25.00
CA TRP A 104 -3.21 1.91 -25.45
C TRP A 104 -2.23 0.82 -25.02
N LEU A 105 -0.91 1.05 -25.13
CA LEU A 105 0.11 0.11 -24.67
C LEU A 105 0.05 -0.12 -23.15
N LEU A 106 -0.19 0.93 -22.36
CA LEU A 106 -0.33 0.82 -20.91
C LEU A 106 -1.57 0.00 -20.53
N HIS A 107 -2.72 0.27 -21.16
CA HIS A 107 -3.94 -0.51 -20.92
C HIS A 107 -3.82 -1.96 -21.40
N LYS A 108 -3.10 -2.22 -22.50
CA LYS A 108 -2.82 -3.60 -22.94
C LYS A 108 -1.95 -4.35 -21.94
N LYS A 109 -0.97 -3.68 -21.32
CA LYS A 109 -0.10 -4.27 -20.31
C LYS A 109 -0.83 -4.51 -18.98
N PHE A 110 -1.75 -3.63 -18.63
CA PHE A 110 -2.52 -3.67 -17.40
C PHE A 110 -4.02 -3.71 -17.75
N PRO A 111 -4.51 -4.87 -18.23
CA PRO A 111 -5.91 -5.01 -18.60
C PRO A 111 -6.80 -4.84 -17.38
N VAL A 112 -8.01 -4.34 -17.62
CA VAL A 112 -9.06 -4.31 -16.59
C VAL A 112 -9.33 -5.75 -16.17
N LYS A 113 -9.30 -5.98 -14.86
CA LYS A 113 -9.64 -7.27 -14.27
C LYS A 113 -11.10 -7.23 -13.85
N GLU A 114 -11.79 -8.36 -14.02
CA GLU A 114 -13.14 -8.54 -13.50
C GLU A 114 -13.14 -8.56 -11.96
N GLY A 115 -14.31 -8.27 -11.38
CA GLY A 115 -14.51 -8.21 -9.93
C GLY A 115 -14.40 -6.80 -9.36
N ASP A 116 -14.37 -6.71 -8.03
CA ASP A 116 -14.17 -5.44 -7.32
C ASP A 116 -12.69 -5.06 -7.35
N ARG A 117 -12.21 -4.58 -8.50
CA ARG A 117 -10.82 -4.24 -8.79
C ARG A 117 -10.68 -2.77 -9.19
N GLN A 118 -9.57 -2.16 -8.80
CA GLN A 118 -9.24 -0.79 -9.15
C GLN A 118 -9.07 -0.63 -10.66
N GLU A 119 -9.84 0.29 -11.23
CA GLU A 119 -9.67 0.71 -12.62
C GLU A 119 -8.38 1.51 -12.78
N LEU A 120 -7.49 1.03 -13.66
CA LEU A 120 -6.19 1.65 -13.91
C LEU A 120 -6.27 2.64 -15.06
N ILE A 121 -6.56 3.89 -14.74
CA ILE A 121 -6.69 5.00 -15.71
C ILE A 121 -5.33 5.67 -15.95
N PHE A 122 -4.63 5.23 -17.00
CA PHE A 122 -3.31 5.76 -17.36
C PHE A 122 -3.40 7.03 -18.22
N THR A 123 -3.71 8.17 -17.59
CA THR A 123 -3.67 9.49 -18.24
C THR A 123 -2.51 10.33 -17.72
N TYR A 124 -2.03 11.29 -18.53
CA TYR A 124 -0.98 12.21 -18.09
C TYR A 124 -1.33 12.92 -16.77
N PRO A 125 -2.51 13.55 -16.59
CA PRO A 125 -2.85 14.24 -15.34
C PRO A 125 -2.83 13.33 -14.11
N VAL A 126 -3.35 12.10 -14.24
CA VAL A 126 -3.36 11.11 -13.15
C VAL A 126 -1.94 10.71 -12.79
N MET A 127 -1.16 10.27 -13.78
CA MET A 127 0.20 9.78 -13.55
C MET A 127 1.14 10.88 -13.05
N SER A 128 0.98 12.13 -13.51
CA SER A 128 1.83 13.23 -13.07
C SER A 128 1.65 13.58 -11.59
N ARG A 129 0.46 13.35 -11.02
CA ARG A 129 0.16 13.65 -9.61
C ARG A 129 0.91 12.75 -8.63
N TYR A 130 1.38 11.58 -9.07
CA TYR A 130 2.07 10.63 -8.19
C TYR A 130 3.39 11.18 -7.60
N ARG A 131 4.07 12.11 -8.30
CA ARG A 131 5.28 12.76 -7.76
C ARG A 131 4.95 13.57 -6.50
N ASP A 132 3.97 14.47 -6.62
CA ASP A 132 3.60 15.37 -5.52
C ASP A 132 2.90 14.58 -4.40
N HIS A 133 2.11 13.56 -4.76
CA HIS A 133 1.53 12.61 -3.82
C HIS A 133 2.60 11.91 -2.98
N TRP A 134 3.67 11.42 -3.61
CA TRP A 134 4.77 10.74 -2.93
C TRP A 134 5.57 11.68 -2.04
N ALA A 135 5.80 12.93 -2.45
CA ALA A 135 6.44 13.93 -1.60
C ALA A 135 5.62 14.18 -0.31
N ARG A 136 4.30 14.29 -0.43
CA ARG A 136 3.39 14.45 0.73
C ARG A 136 3.34 13.21 1.61
N ALA A 137 3.38 12.01 1.04
CA ALA A 137 3.45 10.76 1.79
C ALA A 137 4.71 10.69 2.65
N GLN A 138 5.87 11.04 2.10
CA GLN A 138 7.12 11.10 2.86
C GLN A 138 7.09 12.16 3.97
N SER A 139 6.57 13.36 3.69
CA SER A 139 6.43 14.41 4.72
C SER A 139 5.53 13.94 5.86
N THR A 140 4.36 13.38 5.51
CA THR A 140 3.39 12.88 6.47
C THR A 140 3.97 11.77 7.34
N ALA A 141 4.63 10.79 6.72
CA ALA A 141 5.25 9.69 7.45
C ALA A 141 6.37 10.16 8.40
N ARG A 142 7.19 11.13 7.99
CA ARG A 142 8.25 11.71 8.85
C ARG A 142 7.66 12.46 10.04
N GLU A 143 6.63 13.26 9.81
CA GLU A 143 5.93 13.99 10.87
C GLU A 143 5.25 13.03 11.86
N GLU A 144 4.61 11.97 11.34
CA GLU A 144 3.98 10.93 12.15
C GLU A 144 5.01 10.16 12.99
N LEU A 145 6.15 9.79 12.39
CA LEU A 145 7.25 9.15 13.10
C LEU A 145 7.83 10.05 14.20
N ALA A 146 8.02 11.34 13.92
CA ALA A 146 8.47 12.33 14.91
C ALA A 146 7.48 12.51 16.07
N ALA A 147 6.19 12.29 15.84
CA ALA A 147 5.15 12.27 16.86
C ALA A 147 5.04 10.93 17.63
N GLY A 148 5.94 9.97 17.37
CA GLY A 148 5.93 8.65 18.01
C GLY A 148 5.08 7.60 17.30
N GLY A 149 4.68 7.85 16.04
CA GLY A 149 3.94 6.90 15.22
C GLY A 149 4.72 5.63 14.91
N TYR A 150 3.98 4.53 14.67
CA TYR A 150 4.54 3.21 14.43
C TYR A 150 4.45 2.81 12.95
N PHE A 151 5.58 2.36 12.39
CA PHE A 151 5.68 1.86 11.03
C PHE A 151 6.49 0.56 11.01
N PHE A 152 5.97 -0.46 10.32
CA PHE A 152 6.70 -1.71 10.10
C PHE A 152 6.46 -2.22 8.68
N ALA A 153 7.49 -2.78 8.03
CA ALA A 153 7.34 -3.38 6.70
C ALA A 153 7.78 -4.84 6.61
N PHE A 154 7.16 -5.58 5.71
CA PHE A 154 7.60 -6.89 5.25
C PHE A 154 8.11 -6.79 3.82
N PHE A 155 9.25 -7.40 3.53
CA PHE A 155 9.84 -7.46 2.19
C PHE A 155 10.11 -8.92 1.80
N GLY A 156 9.56 -9.35 0.68
CA GLY A 156 9.87 -10.68 0.12
C GLY A 156 11.28 -10.69 -0.47
N ARG A 157 12.11 -11.67 -0.10
CA ARG A 157 13.46 -11.86 -0.66
C ARG A 157 13.44 -12.02 -2.17
N TYR A 158 12.39 -12.63 -2.71
CA TYR A 158 12.22 -12.92 -4.13
C TYR A 158 11.29 -11.93 -4.84
N ASP A 159 11.09 -10.74 -4.27
CA ASP A 159 10.30 -9.69 -4.89
C ASP A 159 10.99 -9.17 -6.17
N HIS A 160 10.45 -9.57 -7.32
CA HIS A 160 10.97 -9.19 -8.63
C HIS A 160 10.90 -7.68 -8.89
N PHE A 161 10.04 -6.92 -8.19
CA PHE A 161 9.97 -5.47 -8.33
C PHE A 161 11.16 -4.75 -7.70
N MET A 162 11.92 -5.41 -6.81
CA MET A 162 13.17 -4.86 -6.28
C MET A 162 14.20 -4.59 -7.39
N ARG A 163 14.31 -5.50 -8.37
CA ARG A 163 15.23 -5.35 -9.51
C ARG A 163 14.90 -4.14 -10.38
N SER A 164 13.62 -3.79 -10.47
CA SER A 164 13.15 -2.62 -11.23
C SER A 164 13.24 -1.30 -10.45
N GLY A 165 13.66 -1.35 -9.18
CA GLY A 165 13.67 -0.20 -8.28
C GLY A 165 12.27 0.29 -7.88
N VAL A 166 11.24 -0.53 -8.07
CA VAL A 166 9.86 -0.21 -7.65
C VAL A 166 9.71 -0.45 -6.15
N VAL A 167 10.25 -1.56 -5.64
CA VAL A 167 10.38 -1.85 -4.21
C VAL A 167 11.83 -1.56 -3.81
N LYS A 168 12.03 -0.76 -2.75
CA LYS A 168 13.37 -0.32 -2.33
C LYS A 168 13.49 -0.37 -0.82
N ILE A 169 14.25 -1.35 -0.32
CA ILE A 169 14.54 -1.48 1.12
C ILE A 169 15.35 -0.28 1.62
N SER A 170 16.33 0.20 0.86
CA SER A 170 17.12 1.37 1.24
C SER A 170 16.28 2.64 1.41
N ALA A 171 15.26 2.84 0.57
CA ALA A 171 14.34 3.96 0.71
C ALA A 171 13.46 3.84 1.96
N TRP A 172 13.14 2.61 2.37
CA TRP A 172 12.45 2.35 3.64
C TRP A 172 13.36 2.62 4.83
N GLU A 173 14.61 2.12 4.80
CA GLU A 173 15.61 2.34 5.85
C GLU A 173 15.89 3.83 6.09
N GLU A 174 15.96 4.63 5.02
CA GLU A 174 16.15 6.08 5.11
C GLU A 174 15.00 6.77 5.86
N LEU A 175 13.77 6.29 5.70
CA LEU A 175 12.59 6.89 6.31
C LEU A 175 12.33 6.39 7.74
N PHE A 176 12.50 5.09 7.98
CA PHE A 176 12.00 4.43 9.19
C PHE A 176 13.08 3.68 9.98
N GLY A 177 14.31 3.59 9.47
CA GLY A 177 15.43 2.90 10.13
C GLY A 177 15.46 1.40 9.87
N LYS A 178 16.59 0.76 10.23
CA LYS A 178 16.87 -0.66 9.89
C LYS A 178 16.05 -1.69 10.68
N ASP A 179 15.60 -1.32 11.87
CA ASP A 179 14.85 -2.23 12.75
C ASP A 179 13.32 -2.19 12.49
N SER A 180 12.89 -1.41 11.50
CA SER A 180 11.48 -1.17 11.16
C SER A 180 10.95 -2.08 10.05
N TYR A 181 11.66 -3.15 9.70
CA TYR A 181 11.20 -4.10 8.69
C TYR A 181 11.70 -5.52 8.93
N ARG A 182 11.10 -6.48 8.22
CA ARG A 182 11.55 -7.87 8.16
C ARG A 182 11.57 -8.37 6.72
N ILE A 183 12.67 -9.00 6.33
CA ILE A 183 12.75 -9.77 5.10
C ILE A 183 12.30 -11.21 5.37
N TYR A 184 11.51 -11.78 4.47
CA TYR A 184 11.07 -13.17 4.53
C TYR A 184 11.30 -13.87 3.19
N ASP A 185 11.24 -15.20 3.18
CA ASP A 185 11.61 -16.02 2.02
C ASP A 185 10.48 -16.17 1.00
N GLY A 186 9.81 -15.06 0.67
CA GLY A 186 8.66 -15.04 -0.23
C GLY A 186 8.75 -13.98 -1.32
N SER A 187 7.64 -13.79 -2.02
CA SER A 187 7.55 -12.90 -3.19
C SER A 187 6.99 -11.51 -2.85
N HIS A 188 6.64 -10.74 -3.88
CA HIS A 188 5.97 -9.45 -3.73
C HIS A 188 4.62 -9.55 -3.01
N PHE A 189 3.89 -10.66 -3.23
CA PHE A 189 2.49 -10.79 -2.86
C PHE A 189 2.25 -11.43 -1.50
N MET A 190 3.32 -11.77 -0.75
CA MET A 190 3.29 -12.41 0.56
C MET A 190 2.38 -13.63 0.64
N GLU A 191 2.92 -14.81 0.37
CA GLU A 191 2.22 -16.09 0.34
C GLU A 191 1.42 -16.35 1.63
N GLU A 192 0.36 -17.14 1.52
CA GLU A 192 -0.58 -17.45 2.61
C GLU A 192 0.14 -17.94 3.88
N GLU A 193 1.16 -18.77 3.73
CA GLU A 193 1.99 -19.25 4.85
C GLU A 193 2.66 -18.10 5.61
N TYR A 194 3.08 -17.04 4.93
CA TYR A 194 3.68 -15.85 5.54
C TYR A 194 2.64 -14.90 6.08
N VAL A 195 1.46 -14.81 5.47
CA VAL A 195 0.32 -14.11 6.06
C VAL A 195 0.03 -14.71 7.45
N ALA A 196 -0.11 -16.02 7.53
CA ALA A 196 -0.39 -16.74 8.77
C ALA A 196 0.77 -16.68 9.79
N SER A 197 2.01 -16.91 9.33
CA SER A 197 3.17 -17.04 10.25
C SER A 197 3.85 -15.72 10.60
N LEU A 198 3.66 -14.65 9.81
CA LEU A 198 4.36 -13.36 10.00
C LEU A 198 3.40 -12.19 10.16
N LEU A 199 2.48 -11.98 9.21
CA LEU A 199 1.63 -10.80 9.20
C LEU A 199 0.62 -10.84 10.34
N VAL A 200 -0.08 -11.97 10.53
CA VAL A 200 -1.07 -12.16 11.59
C VAL A 200 -0.46 -11.94 12.99
N PRO A 201 0.69 -12.57 13.36
CA PRO A 201 1.35 -12.30 14.63
C PRO A 201 1.72 -10.82 14.82
N LYS A 202 2.25 -10.16 13.78
CA LYS A 202 2.62 -8.75 13.86
C LYS A 202 1.41 -7.83 14.03
N ILE A 203 0.29 -8.12 13.36
CA ILE A 203 -0.98 -7.40 13.56
C ILE A 203 -1.42 -7.52 15.02
N ARG A 204 -1.43 -8.74 15.58
CA ARG A 204 -1.81 -8.97 16.99
C ARG A 204 -0.90 -8.24 17.96
N GLU A 205 0.41 -8.29 17.75
CA GLU A 205 1.41 -7.57 18.53
C GLU A 205 1.12 -6.06 18.53
N VAL A 206 0.98 -5.46 17.35
CA VAL A 206 0.75 -4.00 17.22
C VAL A 206 -0.57 -3.57 17.85
N LEU A 207 -1.64 -4.34 17.65
CA LEU A 207 -2.94 -4.05 18.26
C LEU A 207 -2.92 -4.21 19.79
N ALA A 208 -2.06 -5.06 20.34
CA ALA A 208 -1.91 -5.22 21.79
C ALA A 208 -1.15 -4.06 22.45
N LEU A 209 -0.32 -3.31 21.69
CA LEU A 209 0.38 -2.12 22.17
C LEU A 209 -0.56 -0.91 22.39
N GLN A 210 -1.73 -0.91 21.75
CA GLN A 210 -2.71 0.17 21.82
C GLN A 210 -3.67 0.03 23.01
N LYS A 211 -3.13 -0.14 24.22
CA LYS A 211 -3.94 -0.22 25.45
C LYS A 211 -4.73 1.04 25.71
#